data_AF-A0A512IN07-F1
#
_entry.id   AF-A0A512IN07-F1
#
_cell.length_a   1.000
_cell.length_b   1.000
_cell.length_c   1.000
_cell.angle_alpha   90.00
_cell.angle_beta   90.00
_cell.angle_gamma   90.00
#
_symmetry.space_group_name_H-M   'P 1'
#
loop_
_entity.id
_entity.type
_entity.pdbx_description
1 polymer ?
#
loop_
_entity_poly.entity_id
_entity_poly.type
_entity_poly.pdbx_seq_one_letter_code
_entity_poly.pdbx_strand_id
1 'polypeptide(L)'
;MNIHQNARLSPSGRERLVRLARSGLTPRTVAETMGVCAKTVRKWMARFAAEGVAGPQDRSSRPHCLHRPTPAETQAAIARLRRQRLLHWPRRDSEC
;
A
#
# COMPACT_ATOMS: atom_id res chain seq x y z
N MET A 1 3.16 -10.16 2.50
CA MET A 1 1.92 -9.36 2.33
C MET A 1 0.96 -10.22 1.52
N ASN A 2 -0.19 -10.62 2.06
CA ASN A 2 -1.20 -11.32 1.26
C ASN A 2 -1.95 -10.25 0.45
N ILE A 3 -1.50 -10.02 -0.78
CA ILE A 3 -2.12 -9.06 -1.68
C ILE A 3 -3.30 -9.76 -2.35
N HIS A 4 -4.48 -9.17 -2.22
CA HIS A 4 -5.69 -9.72 -2.82
C HIS A 4 -5.51 -9.87 -4.33
N GLN A 5 -5.82 -11.05 -4.88
CA GLN A 5 -5.55 -11.37 -6.30
C GLN A 5 -6.28 -10.42 -7.27
N ASN A 6 -7.46 -9.93 -6.91
CA ASN A 6 -8.25 -8.99 -7.73
C ASN A 6 -7.88 -7.51 -7.49
N ALA A 7 -6.86 -7.21 -6.66
CA ALA A 7 -6.45 -5.82 -6.45
C ALA A 7 -5.81 -5.27 -7.73
N ARG A 8 -6.53 -4.39 -8.44
CA ARG A 8 -6.11 -3.79 -9.72
C ARG A 8 -4.76 -3.08 -9.66
N LEU A 9 -4.41 -2.51 -8.50
CA LEU A 9 -3.15 -1.79 -8.25
C LEU A 9 -2.22 -2.55 -7.29
N SER A 10 -2.21 -3.88 -7.37
CA SER A 10 -1.09 -4.68 -6.87
C SER A 10 0.23 -4.29 -7.57
N PRO A 11 1.40 -4.67 -7.04
CA PRO A 11 2.68 -4.45 -7.71
C PRO A 11 2.68 -4.93 -9.18
N SER A 12 2.19 -6.15 -9.43
CA SER A 12 2.05 -6.70 -10.77
C SER A 12 1.04 -5.92 -11.63
N GLY A 13 -0.04 -5.42 -11.05
CA GLY A 13 -1.00 -4.53 -11.71
C GLY A 13 -0.39 -3.20 -12.14
N ARG A 14 0.49 -2.61 -11.33
CA ARG A 14 1.21 -1.37 -11.66
C ARG A 14 2.28 -1.60 -12.72
N GLU A 15 2.96 -2.73 -12.70
CA GLU A 15 3.87 -3.11 -13.79
C GLU A 15 3.13 -3.26 -15.11
N ARG A 16 1.95 -3.90 -15.11
CA ARG A 16 1.08 -3.98 -16.30
C ARG A 16 0.68 -2.58 -16.78
N LEU A 17 0.31 -1.69 -15.88
CA LEU A 17 -0.01 -0.29 -16.20
C LEU A 17 1.18 0.39 -16.91
N VAL A 18 2.40 0.24 -16.38
CA VAL A 18 3.60 0.81 -17.01
C VAL A 18 3.84 0.21 -18.40
N ARG A 19 3.69 -1.11 -18.57
CA ARG A 19 3.84 -1.76 -19.89
C ARG A 19 2.84 -1.20 -20.92
N LEU A 20 1.58 -1.04 -20.55
CA LEU A 20 0.55 -0.46 -21.42
C LEU A 20 0.84 1.01 -21.76
N ALA A 21 1.29 1.80 -20.78
CA ALA A 21 1.66 3.19 -21.03
C ALA A 21 2.92 3.32 -21.92
N ARG A 22 3.84 2.35 -21.87
CA ARG A 22 5.02 2.31 -22.74
C ARG A 22 4.72 1.79 -24.15
N SER A 23 3.56 1.18 -24.40
CA SER A 23 3.16 0.73 -25.75
C SER A 23 2.61 1.87 -26.62
N GLY A 24 2.79 3.13 -26.22
CA GLY A 24 2.34 4.31 -26.97
C GLY A 24 0.89 4.74 -26.68
N LEU A 25 0.17 4.04 -25.79
CA LEU A 25 -1.19 4.42 -25.41
C LEU A 25 -1.20 5.70 -24.58
N THR A 26 -2.23 6.53 -24.79
CA THR A 26 -2.41 7.74 -23.98
C THR A 26 -2.72 7.38 -22.52
N PRO A 27 -2.37 8.24 -21.54
CA PRO A 27 -2.69 7.99 -20.14
C PRO A 27 -4.18 7.80 -19.84
N ARG A 28 -5.07 8.35 -20.68
CA ARG A 28 -6.53 8.17 -20.59
C ARG A 28 -6.94 6.76 -21.00
N THR A 29 -6.46 6.27 -22.14
CA THR A 29 -6.75 4.92 -22.62
C THR A 29 -6.23 3.85 -21.66
N VAL A 30 -5.04 4.06 -21.10
CA VAL A 30 -4.48 3.15 -20.07
C VAL A 30 -5.34 3.17 -18.80
N ALA A 31 -5.79 4.36 -18.39
CA ALA A 31 -6.67 4.54 -17.23
C ALA A 31 -8.01 3.80 -17.39
N GLU A 32 -8.65 3.92 -18.55
CA GLU A 32 -9.88 3.20 -18.89
C GLU A 32 -9.66 1.68 -18.86
N THR A 33 -8.59 1.20 -19.51
CA THR A 33 -8.24 -0.24 -19.56
C THR A 33 -7.99 -0.82 -18.15
N MET A 34 -7.32 -0.06 -17.29
CA MET A 34 -6.98 -0.49 -15.93
C MET A 34 -8.06 -0.16 -14.90
N GLY A 35 -9.12 0.57 -15.30
CA GLY A 35 -10.18 1.04 -14.41
C GLY A 35 -9.66 1.93 -13.26
N VAL A 36 -8.77 2.86 -13.58
CA VAL A 36 -8.19 3.86 -12.66
C VAL A 36 -8.29 5.25 -13.27
N CYS A 37 -7.97 6.32 -12.52
CA CYS A 37 -7.93 7.66 -13.10
C CYS A 37 -6.59 7.94 -13.82
N ALA A 38 -6.61 8.82 -14.82
CA ALA A 38 -5.41 9.22 -15.58
C ALA A 38 -4.31 9.87 -14.70
N LYS A 39 -4.69 10.47 -13.56
CA LYS A 39 -3.73 10.98 -12.56
C LYS A 39 -2.90 9.84 -11.95
N THR A 40 -3.52 8.69 -11.67
CA THR A 40 -2.83 7.50 -11.17
C THR A 40 -1.85 6.96 -12.19
N VAL A 41 -2.23 6.92 -13.47
CA VAL A 41 -1.33 6.50 -14.55
C VAL A 41 -0.09 7.41 -14.61
N ARG A 42 -0.29 8.73 -14.65
CA ARG A 42 0.81 9.71 -14.67
C ARG A 42 1.73 9.58 -13.45
N LYS A 43 1.17 9.39 -12.26
CA LYS A 43 1.95 9.16 -11.02
C LYS A 43 2.88 7.94 -11.16
N TRP A 44 2.35 6.82 -11.63
CA TRP A 44 3.15 5.59 -11.75
C TRP A 44 4.18 5.69 -12.88
N MET A 45 3.85 6.36 -13.98
CA MET A 45 4.82 6.65 -15.04
C MET A 45 5.96 7.54 -14.57
N ALA A 46 5.67 8.60 -13.81
CA ALA A 46 6.71 9.47 -13.24
C ALA A 46 7.64 8.70 -12.28
N ARG A 47 7.08 7.82 -11.44
CA ARG A 47 7.88 6.96 -10.55
C ARG A 47 8.73 5.96 -11.31
N PHE A 48 8.17 5.31 -12.33
CA PHE A 48 8.92 4.39 -13.18
C PHE A 48 10.04 5.10 -13.94
N ALA A 49 9.82 6.33 -14.40
CA ALA A 49 10.85 7.13 -15.05
C ALA A 49 12.01 7.48 -14.08
N ALA A 50 11.71 7.73 -12.81
CA ALA A 50 12.72 8.07 -11.80
C ALA A 50 13.48 6.84 -11.24
N GLU A 51 12.81 5.70 -11.07
CA GLU A 51 13.32 4.56 -10.28
C GLU A 51 13.32 3.23 -11.06
N GLY A 52 12.91 3.24 -12.33
CA GLY A 52 12.80 2.04 -13.16
C GLY A 52 11.84 1.01 -12.56
N VAL A 53 12.24 -0.26 -12.60
CA VAL A 53 11.44 -1.42 -12.13
C VAL A 53 11.15 -1.37 -10.63
N ALA A 54 11.94 -0.63 -9.85
CA ALA A 54 11.69 -0.43 -8.42
C ALA A 54 10.52 0.54 -8.14
N GLY A 55 10.25 1.48 -9.05
CA GLY A 55 9.24 2.52 -8.87
C GLY A 55 7.80 2.02 -8.63
N PRO A 56 7.33 1.00 -9.37
CA PRO A 56 6.00 0.39 -9.17
C PRO A 56 5.84 -0.45 -7.89
N GLN A 57 6.93 -0.75 -7.18
CA GLN A 57 6.89 -1.60 -5.99
C GLN A 57 6.27 -0.88 -4.79
N ASP A 58 5.79 -1.66 -3.82
CA ASP A 58 5.26 -1.09 -2.57
C ASP A 58 6.40 -0.49 -1.75
N ARG A 59 6.19 0.76 -1.34
CA ARG A 59 7.04 1.42 -0.35
C ARG A 59 6.43 1.22 1.01
N SER A 60 7.29 1.26 2.03
CA SER A 60 6.81 1.35 3.40
C SER A 60 5.91 2.59 3.54
N SER A 61 4.66 2.39 3.97
CA SER A 61 3.81 3.49 4.41
C SER A 61 4.25 4.05 5.77
N ARG A 62 5.24 3.43 6.43
CA ARG A 62 5.76 3.91 7.71
C ARG A 62 6.55 5.20 7.47
N PRO A 63 6.31 6.25 8.25
CA PRO A 63 7.10 7.47 8.17
C PRO A 63 8.56 7.19 8.52
N HIS A 64 9.48 7.98 7.94
CA HIS A 64 10.92 7.85 8.21
C HIS A 64 11.29 8.22 9.64
N CYS A 65 10.57 9.16 10.25
CA CYS A 65 10.75 9.58 11.63
C CYS A 65 9.39 9.62 12.35
N LEU A 66 9.35 9.07 13.56
CA LEU A 66 8.20 9.15 14.45
C LEU A 66 8.50 10.15 15.56
N HIS A 67 7.69 11.20 15.68
CA HIS A 67 7.87 12.20 16.73
C HIS A 67 7.68 11.62 18.14
N ARG A 68 6.82 10.61 18.29
CA ARG A 68 6.54 9.92 19.56
C ARG A 68 6.38 8.42 19.30
N PRO A 69 7.48 7.66 19.16
CA PRO A 69 7.39 6.23 18.95
C PRO A 69 6.73 5.57 20.17
N THR A 70 5.87 4.60 19.92
CA THR A 70 5.25 3.80 20.99
C THR A 70 6.34 3.12 21.84
N PRO A 71 6.28 3.16 23.18
CA PRO A 71 7.26 2.49 24.04
C PRO A 71 7.40 1.00 23.71
N ALA A 72 8.61 0.46 23.83
CA ALA A 72 8.92 -0.92 23.44
C ALA A 72 8.06 -1.95 24.21
N GLU A 73 7.80 -1.70 25.49
CA GLU A 73 6.93 -2.53 26.33
C GLU A 73 5.49 -2.60 25.78
N THR A 74 4.91 -1.45 25.42
CA THR A 74 3.58 -1.40 24.82
C THR A 74 3.54 -2.13 23.47
N GLN A 75 4.59 -2.02 22.65
CA GLN A 75 4.69 -2.77 21.40
C GLN A 75 4.72 -4.30 21.65
N ALA A 76 5.49 -4.75 22.65
CA ALA A 76 5.56 -6.16 23.04
C ALA A 76 4.22 -6.68 23.53
N ALA A 77 3.50 -5.90 24.35
CA ALA A 77 2.16 -6.23 24.82
C ALA A 77 1.17 -6.38 23.65
N ILE A 78 1.14 -5.41 22.72
CA ILE A 78 0.30 -5.47 21.50
C ILE A 78 0.64 -6.70 20.66
N ALA A 79 1.93 -7.02 20.46
CA ALA A 79 2.35 -8.17 19.68
C ALA A 79 1.91 -9.50 20.33
N ARG A 80 2.01 -9.60 21.67
CA ARG A 80 1.50 -10.74 22.44
C ARG A 80 -0.01 -10.91 22.26
N LEU A 81 -0.78 -9.83 22.42
CA LEU A 81 -2.25 -9.86 22.27
C LEU A 81 -2.69 -10.24 20.85
N ARG A 82 -2.00 -9.72 19.82
CA ARG A 82 -2.27 -10.08 18.41
C ARG A 82 -2.05 -11.58 18.15
N ARG A 83 -1.00 -12.17 18.71
CA ARG A 83 -0.75 -13.63 18.61
C ARG A 83 -1.83 -14.45 19.30
N GLN A 84 -2.44 -13.92 20.36
CA GLN A 84 -3.53 -14.55 21.11
C GLN A 84 -4.92 -14.37 20.46
N ARG A 85 -5.02 -13.74 19.27
CA ARG A 85 -6.28 -13.39 18.57
C ARG A 85 -7.24 -12.49 19.37
N LEU A 86 -6.76 -11.79 20.41
CA LEU A 86 -7.54 -10.86 21.21
C LEU A 86 -7.58 -9.47 20.56
N LEU A 87 -8.11 -9.38 19.33
CA LEU A 87 -8.40 -8.09 18.68
C LEU A 87 -9.75 -7.49 19.12
N HIS A 88 -10.50 -8.20 19.97
CA HIS A 88 -11.63 -7.56 20.63
C HIS A 88 -11.06 -6.50 21.58
N TRP A 89 -11.49 -5.25 21.37
CA TRP A 89 -11.26 -4.18 22.35
C TRP A 89 -11.73 -4.70 23.71
N PRO A 90 -10.88 -4.73 24.75
CA PRO A 90 -11.36 -5.11 26.08
C PRO A 90 -12.47 -4.11 26.41
N ARG A 91 -13.69 -4.60 26.63
CA ARG A 91 -14.72 -3.80 27.31
C ARG A 91 -14.00 -3.26 28.54
N ARG A 92 -13.94 -1.94 28.70
CA ARG A 92 -13.65 -1.41 30.02
C ARG A 92 -14.82 -1.90 30.83
N ASP A 93 -14.59 -2.91 31.65
CA ASP A 93 -15.45 -3.19 32.77
C ASP A 93 -15.27 -1.96 33.66
N SER A 94 -16.09 -0.96 33.38
CA SER A 94 -16.32 0.15 34.28
C SER A 94 -17.02 -0.49 35.48
N GLU A 95 -16.25 -0.79 36.53
CA GLU A 95 -16.79 -0.97 37.87
C GLU A 95 -17.63 0.28 38.18
N CYS A 96 -18.95 0.08 38.28
CA CYS A 96 -19.88 0.96 39.00
C CYS A 96 -19.80 0.61 40.49
#